data_AF-A0A8C5KAI4-F1
#
_entry.id   AF-A0A8C5KAI4-F1
#
_cell.length_a   1.000
_cell.length_b   1.000
_cell.length_c   1.000
_cell.angle_alpha   90.00
_cell.angle_beta   90.00
_cell.angle_gamma   90.00
#
_symmetry.space_group_name_H-M   'P 1'
#
loop_
_entity.id
_entity.type
_entity.pdbx_description
1 polymer ?
#
loop_
_entity_poly.entity_id
_entity_poly.type
_entity_poly.pdbx_seq_one_letter_code
_entity_poly.pdbx_strand_id
1 'polypeptide(L)'
;MENFDASLSTYFKALLGPRDSRVKGWFLLDNYIPTFVCSVIYLLIVWLGPKYMKNKQPFSCRGILVVYNLGLTLLSLYMFCELVTGVWEGRYNFFCQGTRSAGESDMKIIRVLWWYYFSKLIEFMDTFFFILRKNNHQITVLHVYHHATMFNIWWFVMNWVPCGHSYFGATLNSFIHVLM
;
A
#
# COMPACT_ATOMS: atom_id res chain seq x y z
N MET A 1 -11.65 -10.40 -19.56
CA MET A 1 -10.64 -10.11 -18.50
C MET A 1 -9.96 -11.38 -18.02
N GLU A 2 -10.70 -12.48 -17.82
CA GLU A 2 -10.17 -13.76 -17.32
C GLU A 2 -9.03 -14.36 -18.18
N ASN A 3 -9.12 -14.33 -19.51
CA ASN A 3 -8.06 -14.86 -20.38
C ASN A 3 -6.75 -14.05 -20.30
N PHE A 4 -6.84 -12.73 -20.12
CA PHE A 4 -5.67 -11.87 -19.97
C PHE A 4 -5.01 -12.09 -18.61
N ASP A 5 -5.81 -12.24 -17.56
CA ASP A 5 -5.36 -12.53 -16.21
C ASP A 5 -4.68 -13.91 -16.10
N ALA A 6 -5.25 -14.93 -16.75
CA ALA A 6 -4.66 -16.27 -16.82
C ALA A 6 -3.29 -16.24 -17.52
N SER A 7 -3.16 -15.47 -18.62
CA SER A 7 -1.88 -15.29 -19.31
C SER A 7 -0.86 -14.56 -18.43
N LEU A 8 -1.28 -13.50 -17.74
CA LEU A 8 -0.42 -12.71 -16.85
C LEU A 8 0.07 -13.54 -15.65
N SER A 9 -0.84 -14.32 -15.05
CA SER A 9 -0.56 -15.26 -13.97
C SER A 9 0.43 -16.34 -14.40
N THR A 10 0.28 -16.86 -15.62
CA THR A 10 1.22 -17.84 -16.18
C THR A 10 2.62 -17.24 -16.40
N TYR A 11 2.68 -16.01 -16.92
CA TYR A 11 3.95 -15.28 -17.11
C TYR A 11 4.64 -14.99 -15.77
N PHE A 12 3.91 -14.46 -14.79
CA PHE A 12 4.48 -14.19 -13.46
C PHE A 12 4.90 -15.48 -12.75
N LYS A 13 4.15 -16.58 -12.91
CA LYS A 13 4.53 -17.88 -12.36
C LYS A 13 5.82 -18.41 -12.98
N ALA A 14 6.04 -18.17 -14.27
CA ALA A 14 7.28 -18.55 -14.96
C ALA A 14 8.47 -17.67 -14.52
N LEU A 15 8.24 -16.37 -14.26
CA LEU A 15 9.30 -15.42 -13.91
C LEU A 15 9.67 -15.42 -12.42
N LEU A 16 8.67 -15.39 -11.53
CA LEU A 16 8.81 -15.17 -10.09
C LEU A 16 8.56 -16.45 -9.26
N GLY A 17 8.09 -17.52 -9.91
CA GLY A 17 7.73 -18.76 -9.24
C GLY A 17 6.31 -18.75 -8.65
N PRO A 18 5.96 -19.78 -7.85
CA PRO A 18 4.62 -19.91 -7.29
C PRO A 18 4.33 -18.81 -6.26
N ARG A 19 3.10 -18.29 -6.30
CA ARG A 19 2.58 -17.35 -5.30
C ARG A 19 2.47 -18.02 -3.93
N ASP A 20 2.60 -17.22 -2.87
CA ASP A 20 2.43 -17.68 -1.50
C ASP A 20 0.97 -18.11 -1.27
N SER A 21 0.76 -19.34 -0.82
CA SER A 21 -0.57 -19.89 -0.60
C SER A 21 -1.30 -19.23 0.58
N ARG A 22 -0.57 -18.57 1.50
CA ARG A 22 -1.13 -17.95 2.71
C ARG A 22 -1.97 -16.71 2.44
N VAL A 23 -1.73 -16.05 1.31
CA VAL A 23 -2.43 -14.81 0.91
C VAL A 23 -3.49 -15.03 -0.18
N LYS A 24 -3.68 -16.27 -0.62
CA LYS A 24 -4.66 -16.60 -1.67
C LYS A 24 -6.08 -16.40 -1.15
N GLY A 25 -6.94 -15.73 -1.92
CA GLY A 25 -8.30 -15.38 -1.54
C GLY A 25 -8.41 -14.06 -0.77
N TRP A 26 -7.30 -13.36 -0.53
CA TRP A 26 -7.32 -12.09 0.19
C TRP A 26 -7.72 -10.95 -0.74
N PHE A 27 -8.48 -10.01 -0.20
CA PHE A 27 -9.02 -8.88 -0.95
C PHE A 27 -7.90 -8.10 -1.66
N LEU A 28 -8.12 -7.84 -2.96
CA LEU A 28 -7.19 -7.19 -3.91
C LEU A 28 -5.88 -7.94 -4.21
N LEU A 29 -5.61 -9.08 -3.59
CA LEU A 29 -4.39 -9.84 -3.86
C LEU A 29 -4.58 -10.91 -4.94
N ASP A 30 -5.80 -11.43 -5.15
CA ASP A 30 -6.03 -12.52 -6.11
C ASP A 30 -5.62 -12.18 -7.54
N ASN A 31 -5.95 -10.98 -8.01
CA ASN A 31 -5.69 -10.56 -9.38
C ASN A 31 -4.89 -9.25 -9.40
N TYR A 32 -4.04 -9.08 -10.41
CA TYR A 32 -3.28 -7.83 -10.58
C TYR A 32 -4.11 -6.71 -11.20
N ILE A 33 -5.12 -7.08 -11.99
CA ILE A 33 -5.96 -6.13 -12.75
C ILE A 33 -6.59 -5.07 -11.86
N PRO A 34 -7.22 -5.38 -10.70
CA PRO A 34 -7.78 -4.36 -9.81
C PRO A 34 -6.74 -3.33 -9.35
N THR A 35 -5.56 -3.78 -8.92
CA THR A 35 -4.45 -2.91 -8.49
C THR A 35 -4.04 -1.97 -9.62
N PHE A 36 -3.85 -2.51 -10.82
CA PHE A 36 -3.47 -1.74 -12.00
C PHE A 36 -4.55 -0.71 -12.39
N VAL A 37 -5.82 -1.11 -12.38
CA VAL A 37 -6.95 -0.21 -12.67
C VAL A 37 -7.00 0.94 -11.66
N CYS A 38 -6.84 0.67 -10.36
CA CYS A 38 -6.77 1.71 -9.33
C CYS A 38 -5.62 2.69 -9.59
N SER A 39 -4.43 2.21 -9.96
CA SER A 39 -3.29 3.08 -10.31
C SER A 39 -3.55 3.92 -11.57
N VAL A 40 -4.18 3.37 -12.59
CA VAL A 40 -4.55 4.13 -13.80
C VAL A 40 -5.58 5.21 -13.46
N ILE A 41 -6.61 4.87 -12.68
CA ILE A 41 -7.61 5.84 -12.20
C ILE A 41 -6.93 6.96 -11.41
N TYR A 42 -6.01 6.63 -10.50
CA TYR A 42 -5.24 7.61 -9.74
C TYR A 42 -4.50 8.59 -10.66
N LEU A 43 -3.75 8.09 -11.65
CA LEU A 43 -3.02 8.94 -12.60
C LEU A 43 -3.96 9.80 -13.45
N LEU A 44 -5.12 9.26 -13.86
CA LEU A 44 -6.16 10.04 -14.56
C LEU A 44 -6.71 11.16 -13.68
N ILE A 45 -6.96 10.91 -12.40
CA ILE A 45 -7.40 11.93 -11.44
C ILE A 45 -6.33 13.00 -11.27
N VAL A 46 -5.05 12.63 -11.15
CA VAL A 46 -3.94 13.59 -11.05
C VAL A 46 -3.82 14.46 -12.30
N TRP A 47 -4.06 13.89 -13.49
CA TRP A 47 -3.96 14.62 -14.76
C TRP A 47 -5.18 15.50 -15.06
N LEU A 48 -6.40 15.00 -14.79
CA LEU A 48 -7.66 15.69 -15.07
C LEU A 48 -8.11 16.62 -13.93
N GLY A 49 -7.81 16.25 -12.69
CA GLY A 49 -8.27 16.93 -11.48
C GLY A 49 -7.90 18.41 -11.44
N PRO A 50 -6.63 18.80 -11.61
CA PRO A 50 -6.23 20.20 -11.64
C PRO A 50 -6.88 21.00 -12.78
N LYS A 51 -7.09 20.38 -13.96
CA LYS A 51 -7.76 21.00 -15.11
C LYS A 51 -9.22 21.29 -14.81
N TYR A 52 -9.91 20.34 -14.18
CA TYR A 52 -11.31 20.48 -13.77
C TYR A 52 -11.48 21.53 -12.66
N MET A 53 -10.57 21.55 -11.69
CA MET A 53 -10.62 22.50 -10.58
C MET A 53 -10.23 23.92 -10.98
N LYS A 54 -9.62 24.16 -12.15
CA LYS A 54 -9.20 25.50 -12.61
C LYS A 54 -10.29 26.56 -12.45
N ASN A 55 -11.51 26.24 -12.86
CA ASN A 55 -12.66 27.16 -12.88
C ASN A 55 -13.56 27.08 -11.62
N LYS A 56 -13.20 26.30 -10.59
CA LYS A 56 -14.00 26.12 -9.37
C LYS A 56 -13.32 26.72 -8.15
N GLN A 57 -14.07 27.04 -7.10
CA GLN A 57 -13.48 27.48 -5.83
C GLN A 57 -12.88 26.29 -5.08
N PRO A 58 -11.81 26.48 -4.28
CA PRO A 58 -11.23 25.41 -3.47
C PRO A 58 -12.21 24.96 -2.40
N PHE A 59 -12.34 23.65 -2.20
CA PHE A 59 -13.20 23.08 -1.16
C PHE A 59 -12.51 23.13 0.20
N SER A 60 -13.16 23.72 1.21
CA SER A 60 -12.67 23.73 2.60
C SER A 60 -13.31 22.57 3.39
N CYS A 61 -12.75 21.37 3.24
CA CYS A 61 -13.22 20.18 3.95
C CYS A 61 -12.35 19.89 5.19
N ARG A 62 -12.14 20.90 6.05
CA ARG A 62 -11.17 20.80 7.16
C ARG A 62 -11.51 19.68 8.15
N GLY A 63 -12.79 19.50 8.50
CA GLY A 63 -13.22 18.44 9.42
C GLY A 63 -12.95 17.04 8.88
N ILE A 64 -13.27 16.79 7.60
CA ILE A 64 -13.01 15.51 6.94
C ILE A 64 -11.50 15.23 6.90
N LEU A 65 -10.68 16.24 6.58
CA LEU A 65 -9.22 16.09 6.58
C LEU A 65 -8.67 15.70 7.95
N VAL A 66 -9.18 16.30 9.03
CA VAL A 66 -8.71 15.99 10.38
C VAL A 66 -9.04 14.55 10.75
N VAL A 67 -10.27 14.10 10.49
CA VAL A 67 -10.68 12.71 10.74
C VAL A 67 -9.87 11.73 9.89
N TYR A 68 -9.67 12.07 8.62
CA TYR A 68 -8.89 11.26 7.70
C TYR A 68 -7.43 11.13 8.13
N ASN A 69 -6.74 12.24 8.42
CA ASN A 69 -5.36 12.24 8.88
C ASN A 69 -5.23 11.48 10.20
N LEU A 70 -6.12 11.72 11.17
CA LEU A 70 -6.13 11.00 12.44
C LEU A 70 -6.31 9.49 12.24
N GLY A 71 -7.22 9.09 11.35
CA GLY A 71 -7.43 7.69 11.00
C GLY A 71 -6.19 7.04 10.40
N LEU A 72 -5.51 7.74 9.49
CA LEU A 72 -4.28 7.25 8.86
C LEU A 72 -3.12 7.14 9.86
N THR A 73 -2.99 8.11 10.77
CA THR A 73 -2.00 8.08 11.87
C THR A 73 -2.26 6.92 12.82
N LEU A 74 -3.53 6.68 13.21
CA LEU A 74 -3.90 5.56 14.08
C LEU A 74 -3.66 4.21 13.40
N LEU A 75 -4.00 4.09 12.10
CA LEU A 75 -3.70 2.89 11.31
C LEU A 75 -2.19 2.64 11.24
N SER A 76 -1.39 3.68 11.01
CA SER A 76 0.07 3.59 10.96
C SER A 76 0.67 3.19 12.31
N LEU A 77 0.12 3.71 13.41
CA LEU A 77 0.53 3.32 14.76
C LEU A 77 0.20 1.85 15.05
N TYR A 78 -1.01 1.40 14.69
CA TYR A 78 -1.41 0.01 14.80
C TYR A 78 -0.47 -0.91 14.02
N MET A 79 -0.20 -0.61 12.75
CA MET A 79 0.72 -1.39 11.91
C MET A 79 2.12 -1.44 12.51
N PHE A 80 2.63 -0.31 12.98
CA PHE A 80 3.95 -0.23 13.63
C PHE A 80 4.02 -1.12 14.88
N CYS A 81 3.06 -1.00 15.80
CA CYS A 81 3.03 -1.80 17.02
C CYS A 81 2.90 -3.30 16.74
N GLU A 82 2.04 -3.69 15.80
CA GLU A 82 1.83 -5.10 15.46
C GLU A 82 3.05 -5.70 14.75
N LEU A 83 3.74 -4.96 13.88
CA LEU A 83 4.98 -5.42 13.25
C LEU A 83 6.09 -5.58 14.28
N VAL A 84 6.28 -4.62 15.19
CA VAL A 84 7.30 -4.70 16.24
C VAL A 84 7.03 -5.87 17.19
N THR A 85 5.79 -6.05 17.63
CA THR A 85 5.42 -7.16 18.52
C THR A 85 5.55 -8.51 17.80
N GLY A 86 5.11 -8.61 16.53
CA GLY A 86 5.23 -9.84 15.75
C GLY A 86 6.68 -10.28 15.52
N VAL A 87 7.58 -9.32 15.29
CA VAL A 87 9.02 -9.54 15.13
C VAL A 87 9.67 -9.99 16.44
N TRP A 88 9.25 -9.37 17.56
CA TRP A 88 9.75 -9.71 18.89
C TRP A 88 9.31 -11.12 19.33
N GLU A 89 8.02 -11.44 19.15
CA GLU A 89 7.43 -12.76 19.44
C GLU A 89 8.07 -13.84 18.55
N GLY A 90 8.26 -13.54 17.26
CA GLY A 90 8.82 -14.46 16.28
C GLY A 90 10.35 -14.59 16.30
N ARG A 91 11.05 -13.86 17.19
CA ARG A 91 12.52 -13.78 17.29
C ARG A 91 13.19 -13.62 15.92
N TYR A 92 12.70 -12.64 15.16
CA TYR A 92 13.18 -12.38 13.81
C TYR A 92 14.66 -11.94 13.80
N ASN A 93 15.43 -12.49 12.87
CA ASN A 93 16.80 -12.04 12.62
C ASN A 93 16.79 -10.72 11.85
N PHE A 94 17.50 -9.73 12.35
CA PHE A 94 17.62 -8.42 11.69
C PHE A 94 18.31 -8.48 10.32
N PHE A 95 19.29 -9.36 10.16
CA PHE A 95 20.07 -9.46 8.91
C PHE A 95 19.39 -10.33 7.85
N CYS A 96 19.12 -11.59 8.17
CA CYS A 96 18.55 -12.55 7.23
C CYS A 96 17.40 -13.30 7.89
N GLN A 97 16.17 -12.95 7.50
CA GLN A 97 14.96 -13.60 7.97
C GLN A 97 14.27 -14.34 6.83
N GLY A 98 14.04 -15.64 7.04
CA GLY A 98 13.26 -16.47 6.13
C GLY A 98 11.76 -16.20 6.21
N THR A 99 11.03 -16.63 5.19
CA THR A 99 9.57 -16.40 5.05
C THR A 99 8.69 -17.45 5.75
N ARG A 100 9.28 -18.50 6.33
CA ARG A 100 8.56 -19.61 6.98
C ARG A 100 9.19 -20.03 8.32
N SER A 101 9.90 -19.10 8.95
CA SER A 101 10.77 -19.41 10.09
C SER A 101 10.08 -19.27 11.45
N ALA A 102 8.98 -18.52 11.55
CA ALA A 102 8.39 -18.16 12.86
C ALA A 102 6.91 -18.55 13.04
N GLY A 103 6.34 -19.38 12.15
CA GLY A 103 5.04 -20.00 12.35
C GLY A 103 3.88 -18.98 12.48
N GLU A 104 3.25 -18.90 13.65
CA GLU A 104 2.13 -17.98 13.90
C GLU A 104 2.52 -16.50 13.83
N SER A 105 3.74 -16.14 14.24
CA SER A 105 4.25 -14.77 14.12
C SER A 105 4.40 -14.34 12.67
N ASP A 106 4.74 -15.26 11.76
CA ASP A 106 4.76 -14.97 10.32
C ASP A 106 3.35 -14.61 9.83
N MET A 107 2.32 -15.33 10.28
CA MET A 107 0.94 -15.05 9.89
C MET A 107 0.43 -13.71 10.43
N LYS A 108 0.82 -13.34 11.65
CA LYS A 108 0.56 -12.00 12.21
C LYS A 108 1.16 -10.92 11.33
N ILE A 109 2.43 -11.04 10.96
CA ILE A 109 3.12 -10.09 10.07
C ILE A 109 2.44 -10.02 8.70
N ILE A 110 2.07 -11.15 8.09
CA ILE A 110 1.38 -11.18 6.79
C ILE A 110 0.06 -10.38 6.86
N ARG A 111 -0.73 -10.54 7.93
CA ARG A 111 -1.99 -9.79 8.11
C ARG A 111 -1.75 -8.29 8.21
N VAL A 112 -0.71 -7.88 8.92
CA VAL A 112 -0.36 -6.45 9.08
C VAL A 112 0.19 -5.88 7.78
N LEU A 113 0.99 -6.65 7.05
CA LEU A 113 1.50 -6.23 5.73
C LEU A 113 0.39 -6.10 4.69
N TRP A 114 -0.70 -6.87 4.81
CA TRP A 114 -1.90 -6.62 4.01
C TRP A 114 -2.57 -5.30 4.37
N TRP A 115 -2.69 -4.95 5.65
CA TRP A 115 -3.16 -3.62 6.06
C TRP A 115 -2.28 -2.51 5.54
N TYR A 116 -0.96 -2.72 5.52
CA TYR A 116 0.00 -1.80 4.95
C TYR A 116 -0.19 -1.63 3.43
N TYR A 117 -0.38 -2.72 2.69
CA TYR A 117 -0.71 -2.66 1.27
C TYR A 117 -2.03 -1.90 1.03
N PHE A 118 -3.05 -2.17 1.84
CA PHE A 118 -4.34 -1.47 1.76
C PHE A 118 -4.23 0.02 2.14
N SER A 119 -3.36 0.38 3.08
CA SER A 119 -3.12 1.79 3.45
C SER A 119 -2.65 2.61 2.25
N LYS A 120 -1.84 2.02 1.35
CA LYS A 120 -1.37 2.70 0.13
C LYS A 120 -2.49 3.06 -0.84
N LEU A 121 -3.57 2.28 -0.85
CA LEU A 121 -4.78 2.65 -1.58
C LEU A 121 -5.51 3.82 -0.92
N ILE A 122 -5.59 3.84 0.42
CA ILE A 122 -6.22 4.95 1.17
C ILE A 122 -5.42 6.24 0.97
N GLU A 123 -4.10 6.18 0.99
CA GLU A 123 -3.19 7.32 0.77
C GLU A 123 -3.36 7.97 -0.62
N PHE A 124 -3.97 7.30 -1.61
CA PHE A 124 -4.35 7.96 -2.87
C PHE A 124 -5.34 9.12 -2.66
N MET A 125 -6.11 9.07 -1.57
CA MET A 125 -7.02 10.16 -1.20
C MET A 125 -6.27 11.44 -0.82
N ASP A 126 -5.01 11.38 -0.39
CA ASP A 126 -4.20 12.58 -0.11
C ASP A 126 -4.13 13.50 -1.32
N THR A 127 -3.76 12.91 -2.46
CA THR A 127 -3.66 13.64 -3.72
C THR A 127 -5.01 14.17 -4.18
N PHE A 128 -6.09 13.43 -3.93
CA PHE A 128 -7.44 13.92 -4.20
C PHE A 128 -7.79 15.15 -3.35
N PHE A 129 -7.49 15.13 -2.06
CA PHE A 129 -7.69 16.29 -1.18
C PHE A 129 -6.81 17.49 -1.57
N PHE A 130 -5.57 17.26 -2.01
CA PHE A 130 -4.69 18.32 -2.52
C PHE A 130 -5.28 18.98 -3.77
N ILE A 131 -5.81 18.20 -4.71
CA ILE A 131 -6.49 18.70 -5.91
C ILE A 131 -7.73 19.52 -5.54
N LEU A 132 -8.60 19.01 -4.66
CA LEU A 132 -9.82 19.69 -4.24
C LEU A 132 -9.54 21.03 -3.52
N ARG A 133 -8.45 21.10 -2.77
CA ARG A 133 -8.00 22.33 -2.09
C ARG A 133 -7.20 23.27 -2.99
N LYS A 134 -6.95 22.90 -4.25
CA LYS A 134 -6.04 23.60 -5.17
C LYS A 134 -4.62 23.76 -4.65
N ASN A 135 -4.17 22.85 -3.78
CA ASN A 135 -2.81 22.90 -3.22
C ASN A 135 -1.80 22.19 -4.14
N ASN A 136 -1.66 22.68 -5.37
CA ASN A 136 -0.84 22.04 -6.39
C ASN A 136 0.66 21.99 -6.05
N HIS A 137 1.12 22.81 -5.10
CA HIS A 137 2.52 22.79 -4.65
C HIS A 137 2.90 21.47 -3.96
N GLN A 138 1.93 20.79 -3.33
CA GLN A 138 2.16 19.49 -2.70
C GLN A 138 2.17 18.32 -3.70
N ILE A 139 1.57 18.50 -4.89
CA ILE A 139 1.51 17.48 -5.94
C ILE A 139 2.80 17.54 -6.77
N THR A 140 3.89 17.08 -6.17
CA THR A 140 5.19 16.99 -6.84
C THR A 140 5.32 15.71 -7.66
N VAL A 141 6.30 15.68 -8.57
CA VAL A 141 6.63 14.45 -9.32
C VAL A 141 6.98 13.31 -8.36
N LEU A 142 7.71 13.61 -7.29
CA LEU A 142 8.08 12.65 -6.27
C LEU A 142 6.85 12.06 -5.58
N HIS A 143 5.89 12.91 -5.17
CA HIS A 143 4.63 12.48 -4.55
C HIS A 143 3.88 11.51 -5.47
N VAL A 144 3.63 11.92 -6.72
CA VAL A 144 2.86 11.12 -7.67
C VAL A 144 3.57 9.79 -7.99
N TYR A 145 4.88 9.84 -8.23
CA TYR A 145 5.68 8.64 -8.49
C TYR A 145 5.67 7.68 -7.30
N HIS A 146 5.89 8.18 -6.09
CA HIS A 146 5.90 7.38 -4.87
C HIS A 146 4.56 6.66 -4.66
N HIS A 147 3.44 7.39 -4.67
CA HIS A 147 2.13 6.77 -4.47
C HIS A 147 1.78 5.79 -5.60
N ALA A 148 2.00 6.15 -6.86
CA ALA A 148 1.67 5.26 -7.99
C ALA A 148 2.49 3.95 -7.97
N THR A 149 3.76 4.00 -7.61
CA THR A 149 4.64 2.82 -7.61
C THR A 149 4.48 1.95 -6.37
N MET A 150 4.36 2.54 -5.17
CA MET A 150 4.30 1.80 -3.91
C MET A 150 3.14 0.80 -3.89
N PHE A 151 1.96 1.18 -4.37
CA PHE A 151 0.80 0.28 -4.40
C PHE A 151 1.03 -0.96 -5.29
N ASN A 152 1.69 -0.80 -6.44
CA ASN A 152 2.00 -1.90 -7.34
C ASN A 152 3.12 -2.80 -6.78
N ILE A 153 4.19 -2.19 -6.25
CA ILE A 153 5.32 -2.93 -5.65
C ILE A 153 4.82 -3.81 -4.51
N TRP A 154 3.98 -3.27 -3.63
CA TRP A 154 3.48 -4.02 -2.48
C TRP A 154 2.52 -5.15 -2.85
N TRP A 155 1.82 -5.05 -3.98
CA TRP A 155 1.06 -6.19 -4.51
C TRP A 155 1.97 -7.37 -4.87
N PHE A 156 3.13 -7.12 -5.49
CA PHE A 156 4.11 -8.17 -5.76
C PHE A 156 4.74 -8.70 -4.46
N VAL A 157 5.12 -7.81 -3.53
CA VAL A 157 5.68 -8.23 -2.24
C VAL A 157 4.71 -9.15 -1.50
N MET A 158 3.44 -8.79 -1.41
CA MET A 158 2.43 -9.61 -0.74
C MET A 158 2.21 -10.97 -1.42
N ASN A 159 2.35 -11.05 -2.74
CA ASN A 159 2.08 -12.29 -3.46
C ASN A 159 3.23 -13.30 -3.45
N TRP A 160 4.48 -12.86 -3.26
CA TRP A 160 5.65 -13.73 -3.29
C TRP A 160 6.45 -13.74 -1.98
N VAL A 161 6.55 -12.61 -1.28
CA VAL A 161 7.35 -12.46 -0.06
C VAL A 161 6.54 -11.70 1.03
N PRO A 162 5.39 -12.24 1.48
CA PRO A 162 4.50 -11.54 2.41
C PRO A 162 4.99 -11.51 3.87
N CYS A 163 6.22 -11.93 4.13
CA CYS A 163 6.88 -11.84 5.44
C CYS A 163 8.41 -12.04 5.25
N GLY A 164 9.14 -12.33 6.32
CA GLY A 164 10.61 -12.34 6.28
C GLY A 164 11.11 -10.90 6.28
N HIS A 165 12.14 -10.57 5.51
CA HIS A 165 12.80 -9.25 5.54
C HIS A 165 11.93 -8.07 5.04
N SER A 166 10.81 -8.34 4.34
CA SER A 166 9.90 -7.30 3.83
C SER A 166 9.26 -6.44 4.93
N TYR A 167 9.16 -6.96 6.17
CA TYR A 167 8.61 -6.23 7.31
C TYR A 167 9.37 -4.94 7.62
N PHE A 168 10.70 -4.92 7.43
CA PHE A 168 11.56 -3.84 7.92
C PHE A 168 11.21 -2.50 7.27
N GLY A 169 11.02 -2.50 5.95
CA GLY A 169 10.60 -1.32 5.21
C GLY A 169 9.21 -0.83 5.62
N ALA A 170 8.26 -1.74 5.82
CA ALA A 170 6.91 -1.39 6.27
C ALA A 170 6.90 -0.82 7.69
N THR A 171 7.70 -1.37 8.60
CA THR A 171 7.82 -0.89 9.99
C THR A 171 8.33 0.55 10.01
N LEU A 172 9.43 0.84 9.31
CA LEU A 172 9.99 2.20 9.27
C LEU A 172 9.05 3.18 8.57
N ASN A 173 8.43 2.78 7.47
CA ASN A 173 7.45 3.61 6.78
C ASN A 173 6.27 3.95 7.70
N SER A 174 5.71 2.95 8.39
CA SER A 174 4.61 3.15 9.34
C SER A 174 5.00 4.08 10.48
N PHE A 175 6.24 3.97 11.01
CA PHE A 175 6.75 4.88 12.02
C PHE A 175 6.81 6.34 11.54
N ILE A 176 7.34 6.57 10.34
CA ILE A 176 7.40 7.93 9.77
C ILE A 176 6.00 8.48 9.49
N HIS A 177 5.05 7.65 9.04
CA HIS A 177 3.66 8.06 8.85
C HIS A 177 2.91 8.36 10.16
N VAL A 178 3.41 7.93 11.32
CA VAL A 178 2.88 8.39 12.62
C VAL A 178 3.32 9.82 12.92
N LEU A 179 4.50 10.22 12.43
CA LEU A 179 5.09 11.55 12.69
C LEU A 179 4.68 12.61 11.66
N MET A 180 4.33 12.19 10.45
CA MET A 180 3.92 13.04 9.32
C MET A 180 2.43 13.37 9.37
#